data_AF-A0A920V8F1-F1
#
_entry.id   AF-A0A920V8F1-F1
#
_cell.length_a   1.000
_cell.length_b   1.000
_cell.length_c   1.000
_cell.angle_alpha   90.00
_cell.angle_beta   90.00
_cell.angle_gamma   90.00
#
_symmetry.space_group_name_H-M   'P 1'
#
loop_
_entity.id
_entity.type
_entity.pdbx_description
1 polymer ?
#
loop_
_entity_poly.entity_id
_entity_poly.type
_entity_poly.pdbx_seq_one_letter_code
_entity_poly.pdbx_strand_id
1 'polypeptide(L)' 'MKKKETKKSSYLAIINDLSEDIGISTEETKNLVDVALSSTDPRNVNYEQLKQEITTFLFINIFFLICKL' A
#
# COMPACT_ATOMS: atom_id res chain seq x y z
N MET A 1 -5.57 27.33 2.69
CA MET A 1 -6.09 26.63 1.49
C MET A 1 -5.73 25.16 1.63
N LYS A 2 -6.67 24.27 2.00
CA LYS A 2 -6.38 22.82 2.05
C LYS A 2 -6.20 22.35 0.61
N LYS A 3 -4.96 21.97 0.23
CA LYS A 3 -4.68 21.36 -1.08
C LYS A 3 -5.63 20.18 -1.24
N LYS A 4 -6.44 20.20 -2.30
CA LYS A 4 -7.24 19.05 -2.73
C LYS A 4 -6.22 18.02 -3.24
N GLU A 5 -5.71 17.18 -2.36
CA GLU A 5 -4.96 16.01 -2.81
C GLU A 5 -5.89 15.18 -3.69
N THR A 6 -5.51 15.05 -4.95
CA THR A 6 -6.30 14.28 -5.91
C THR A 6 -6.05 12.80 -5.63
N LYS A 7 -7.08 11.95 -5.77
CA LYS A 7 -6.94 10.48 -5.58
C LYS A 7 -5.76 9.89 -6.36
N LYS A 8 -5.46 10.45 -7.53
CA LYS A 8 -4.32 10.07 -8.38
C LYS A 8 -2.96 10.42 -7.74
N SER A 9 -2.89 11.55 -7.03
CA SER A 9 -1.72 11.95 -6.23
C SER A 9 -1.53 11.02 -5.03
N SER A 10 -2.61 10.66 -4.33
CA SER A 10 -2.53 9.76 -3.17
C SER A 10 -2.16 8.33 -3.56
N TYR A 11 -2.70 7.82 -4.68
CA TYR A 11 -2.32 6.51 -5.23
C TYR A 11 -0.84 6.43 -5.58
N LEU A 12 -0.31 7.44 -6.29
CA LEU A 12 1.10 7.47 -6.68
C LEU A 12 2.03 7.66 -5.47
N ALA A 13 1.60 8.46 -4.49
CA ALA A 13 2.33 8.66 -3.24
C ALA A 13 2.46 7.35 -2.47
N ILE A 14 1.36 6.59 -2.31
CA ILE A 14 1.42 5.27 -1.65
C ILE A 14 2.38 4.33 -2.36
N ILE A 15 2.35 4.27 -3.69
CA ILE A 15 3.24 3.36 -4.43
C ILE A 15 4.70 3.69 -4.14
N ASN A 16 5.07 4.98 -4.17
CA ASN A 16 6.44 5.40 -3.89
C ASN A 16 6.80 5.15 -2.42
N ASP A 17 5.95 5.58 -1.49
CA ASP A 17 6.15 5.40 -0.06
C ASP A 17 6.32 3.93 0.32
N LEU A 18 5.42 3.05 -0.14
CA LEU A 18 5.48 1.62 0.16
C LEU A 18 6.68 0.96 -0.53
N SER A 19 7.03 1.38 -1.75
CA SER A 19 8.23 0.89 -2.43
C SER A 19 9.49 1.20 -1.63
N GLU A 20 9.59 2.40 -1.09
CA GLU A 20 10.70 2.83 -0.24
C GLU A 20 10.68 2.12 1.13
N ASP A 21 9.52 2.06 1.79
CA ASP A 21 9.35 1.45 3.12
C ASP A 21 9.61 -0.07 3.12
N ILE A 22 9.14 -0.78 2.08
CA ILE A 22 9.27 -2.24 1.96
C ILE A 22 10.59 -2.63 1.30
N GLY A 23 11.18 -1.76 0.49
CA GLY A 23 12.40 -2.04 -0.27
C GLY A 23 12.17 -2.92 -1.52
N ILE A 24 11.00 -2.80 -2.16
CA ILE A 24 10.67 -3.50 -3.42
C ILE A 24 10.44 -2.48 -4.54
N SER A 25 10.48 -2.91 -5.80
CA SER A 25 10.31 -2.00 -6.94
C SER A 25 8.91 -1.36 -6.96
N THR A 26 8.83 -0.14 -7.50
CA THR A 26 7.55 0.57 -7.66
C THR A 26 6.55 -0.20 -8.53
N GLU A 27 7.03 -1.02 -9.47
CA GLU A 27 6.20 -1.90 -10.29
C GLU A 27 5.56 -3.02 -9.46
N GLU A 28 6.34 -3.69 -8.61
CA GLU A 28 5.83 -4.72 -7.70
C GLU A 28 4.88 -4.12 -6.65
N THR A 29 5.23 -2.94 -6.11
CA THR A 29 4.34 -2.21 -5.19
C THR A 29 3.02 -1.82 -5.87
N LYS A 30 3.07 -1.36 -7.12
CA LYS A 30 1.86 -1.06 -7.89
C LYS A 30 0.96 -2.29 -8.01
N ASN A 31 1.51 -3.46 -8.31
CA ASN A 31 0.74 -4.70 -8.39
C ASN A 31 0.07 -5.03 -7.05
N LEU A 32 0.76 -4.86 -5.92
CA LEU A 32 0.18 -5.05 -4.58
C LEU A 32 -0.97 -4.08 -4.28
N VAL A 33 -0.77 -2.79 -4.59
CA VAL A 33 -1.78 -1.76 -4.38
C VAL A 33 -3.00 -2.01 -5.29
N ASP A 34 -2.80 -2.39 -6.55
CA ASP A 34 -3.87 -2.71 -7.48
C ASP A 34 -4.70 -3.92 -7.01
N VAL A 35 -4.05 -4.96 -6.47
CA VAL A 35 -4.72 -6.11 -5.87
C VAL A 35 -5.54 -5.69 -4.63
N ALA A 36 -4.96 -4.90 -3.72
CA ALA A 36 -5.66 -4.44 -2.53
C ALA A 36 -6.83 -3.48 -2.84
N LEU A 37 -6.73 -2.72 -3.93
CA LEU A 37 -7.82 -1.87 -4.43
C LEU A 37 -8.90 -2.69 -5.16
N SER A 38 -8.55 -3.82 -5.78
CA SER A 38 -9.52 -4.68 -6.46
C SER A 38 -10.57 -5.27 -5.51
N SER A 39 -10.25 -5.39 -4.22
CA SER A 39 -11.14 -5.86 -3.15
C SER A 39 -11.91 -4.73 -2.44
N THR A 40 -11.72 -3.46 -2.83
CA THR A 40 -12.26 -2.28 -2.14
C THR A 40 -13.08 -1.38 -3.09
N ASP A 41 -14.17 -0.74 -2.62
CA ASP A 41 -14.88 0.25 -3.44
C ASP A 41 -13.99 1.50 -3.67
N PRO A 42 -13.59 1.80 -4.92
CA PRO A 42 -12.68 2.91 -5.26
C PRO A 42 -13.23 4.29 -4.88
N ARG A 43 -14.53 4.41 -4.57
CA ARG A 43 -15.14 5.66 -4.14
C ARG A 43 -14.75 6.04 -2.70
N ASN A 44 -14.51 5.06 -1.84
CA ASN A 44 -14.28 5.26 -0.39
C ASN A 44 -12.90 4.78 0.10
N VAL A 45 -11.92 4.67 -0.80
CA VAL A 45 -10.56 4.28 -0.43
C VAL A 45 -9.96 5.32 0.51
N ASN A 46 -9.66 4.89 1.74
CA ASN A 46 -8.78 5.61 2.65
C ASN A 46 -7.35 5.13 2.42
N TYR A 47 -6.57 5.99 1.79
CA TYR A 47 -5.20 5.71 1.37
C TYR A 47 -4.24 5.46 2.54
N GLU A 48 -4.43 6.12 3.68
CA GLU A 48 -3.62 5.85 4.89
C GLU A 48 -3.91 4.47 5.47
N GLN A 49 -5.19 4.08 5.53
CA GLN A 49 -5.56 2.74 5.98
C GLN A 49 -5.06 1.67 5.03
N LEU A 50 -5.17 1.91 3.72
CA LEU A 50 -4.64 1.00 2.70
C LEU A 50 -3.13 0.77 2.87
N LYS A 51 -2.36 1.85 3.09
CA LYS A 51 -0.92 1.76 3.38
C LYS A 51 -0.66 0.88 4.61
N GLN A 52 -1.39 1.11 5.70
CA GLN A 52 -1.23 0.32 6.93
C GLN A 52 -1.59 -1.15 6.76
N GLU A 53 -2.66 -1.47 6.03
CA GLU A 53 -3.09 -2.85 5.78
C GLU A 53 -2.06 -3.62 4.95
N ILE A 54 -1.54 -3.02 3.87
CA ILE A 54 -0.51 -3.65 3.03
C ILE A 54 0.77 -3.89 3.83
N THR A 55 1.26 -2.89 4.58
CA THR A 55 2.45 -3.04 5.42
C THR A 55 2.24 -4.11 6.49
N THR A 56 1.07 -4.14 7.13
CA THR A 56 0.74 -5.15 8.16
C THR A 56 0.69 -6.55 7.57
N PHE A 57 0.07 -6.72 6.40
CA PHE A 57 0.05 -8.00 5.69
C PHE A 57 1.47 -8.50 5.41
N LEU A 58 2.34 -7.64 4.87
CA LEU A 58 3.73 -8.01 4.60
C LEU A 58 4.49 -8.32 5.88
N PHE A 59 4.33 -7.51 6.93
CA PHE A 59 4.96 -7.76 8.22
C PHE A 59 4.54 -9.11 8.81
N ILE A 60 3.24 -9.45 8.78
CA ILE A 60 2.76 -10.76 9.24
C ILE A 60 3.35 -11.89 8.40
N ASN A 61 3.39 -11.77 7.08
CA ASN A 61 3.93 -12.82 6.21
C ASN A 61 5.43 -13.01 6.41
N ILE A 62 6.20 -11.93 6.48
CA ILE A 62 7.64 -11.97 6.75
C ILE A 62 7.89 -12.49 8.16
N PHE A 63 7.13 -12.01 9.15
CA PHE A 63 7.21 -12.50 10.52
C PHE A 63 6.90 -13.99 10.58
N PHE A 64 5.88 -14.48 9.88
CA PHE A 64 5.58 -15.91 9.79
C PHE A 64 6.70 -16.70 9.11
N LEU A 65 7.40 -16.11 8.14
CA LEU A 65 8.53 -16.74 7.46
C LEU A 65 9.80 -16.78 8.33
N ILE A 66 10.07 -15.72 9.09
CA ILE A 66 11.25 -15.62 9.98
C ILE A 66 11.01 -16.38 11.28
N CYS A 67 9.81 -16.24 11.85
CA CYS A 67 9.35 -16.95 13.04
C CYS A 67 8.78 -18.33 12.73
N LYS A 68 9.00 -18.84 11.51
CA LYS A 68 9.04 -20.29 11.28
C LYS A 68 10.20 -20.86 12.10
N LEU A 69 9.91 -21.03 13.39
CA LEU A 69 10.42 -22.04 14.30
C LEU A 69 9.92 -23.41 13.83
#